data_AF-A0A8J6PPW0-F1
#
_entry.id   AF-A0A8J6PPW0-F1
#
_cell.length_a   1.000
_cell.length_b   1.000
_cell.length_c   1.000
_cell.angle_alpha   90.00
_cell.angle_beta   90.00
_cell.angle_gamma   90.00
#
_symmetry.space_group_name_H-M   'P 1'
#
loop_
_entity.id
_entity.type
_entity.pdbx_description
1 polymer ?
#
loop_
_entity_poly.entity_id
_entity_poly.type
_entity_poly.pdbx_seq_one_letter_code
_entity_poly.pdbx_strand_id
1 'polypeptide(L)'
;MKNCPIKKLMYIILGLCVVSTIGAQSSWKPDDSKGFVAHDPVMIKQDSIYYLFTTGGGMTKSKDLKTWDRLKPVPSKLEWVTDDIIQGYRGGYLVLPIIE
;
A
#
# COMPACT_ATOMS: atom_id res chain seq x y z
N MET A 1 -3.42 -33.05 53.78
CA MET A 1 -4.46 -32.23 53.10
C MET A 1 -4.91 -32.99 51.85
N LYS A 2 -6.19 -33.38 51.77
CA LYS A 2 -6.70 -34.33 50.76
C LYS A 2 -6.78 -33.66 49.38
N ASN A 3 -6.19 -34.28 48.35
CA ASN A 3 -6.34 -33.89 46.96
C ASN A 3 -7.82 -34.05 46.53
N CYS A 4 -8.60 -32.97 46.58
CA CYS A 4 -10.01 -32.97 46.23
C CYS A 4 -10.17 -32.97 44.70
N PRO A 5 -10.89 -33.92 44.10
CA PRO A 5 -11.05 -34.01 42.64
C PRO A 5 -11.69 -32.76 42.01
N ILE A 6 -12.49 -32.02 42.78
CA ILE A 6 -13.11 -30.76 42.38
C ILE A 6 -12.06 -29.66 42.13
N LYS A 7 -10.98 -29.63 42.92
CA LYS A 7 -9.90 -28.63 42.72
C LYS A 7 -9.13 -28.93 41.44
N LYS A 8 -8.85 -30.20 41.14
CA LYS A 8 -8.20 -30.61 39.88
C LYS A 8 -9.07 -30.28 38.66
N LEU A 9 -10.37 -30.51 38.73
CA LEU A 9 -11.30 -30.18 37.65
C LEU A 9 -11.39 -28.67 37.42
N MET A 10 -11.38 -27.87 38.50
CA MET A 10 -11.37 -26.41 38.42
C MET A 10 -10.09 -25.86 37.77
N TYR A 11 -8.92 -26.44 38.06
CA TYR A 11 -7.66 -26.05 37.40
C TYR A 11 -7.62 -26.42 35.91
N ILE A 12 -8.24 -27.55 35.51
CA ILE A 12 -8.33 -27.96 34.10
C ILE A 12 -9.23 -27.01 33.31
N ILE A 13 -10.40 -26.64 33.87
CA ILE A 13 -11.33 -25.70 33.22
C ILE A 13 -10.69 -24.31 33.11
N LEU A 14 -9.98 -23.85 34.15
CA LEU A 14 -9.27 -22.57 34.13
C LEU A 14 -8.14 -22.56 33.08
N GLY A 15 -7.42 -23.67 32.91
CA GLY A 15 -6.40 -23.81 31.86
C GLY A 15 -6.98 -23.79 30.43
N LEU A 16 -8.14 -24.41 30.22
CA LEU A 16 -8.83 -24.41 28.93
C LEU A 16 -9.36 -23.02 28.53
N CYS A 17 -9.88 -22.24 29.47
CA CYS A 17 -10.36 -20.88 29.18
C CYS A 17 -9.25 -19.90 28.77
N VAL A 18 -8.01 -20.11 29.24
CA VAL A 18 -6.86 -19.24 28.88
C VAL A 18 -6.35 -19.54 27.46
N VAL A 19 -6.54 -20.75 26.93
CA VAL A 19 -6.14 -21.10 25.55
C VAL A 19 -7.09 -20.47 24.52
N SER A 20 -8.37 -20.34 24.84
CA SER A 20 -9.40 -19.82 23.91
C SER A 20 -9.29 -18.32 23.63
N THR A 21 -8.59 -17.54 24.44
CA THR A 21 -8.46 -16.07 24.26
C THR A 21 -7.20 -15.65 23.49
N ILE A 22 -6.30 -16.58 23.16
CA ILE A 22 -5.05 -16.29 22.44
C ILE A 22 -5.26 -16.30 20.90
N GLY A 23 -6.41 -16.80 20.41
CA GLY A 23 -6.63 -17.10 18.98
C GLY A 23 -7.17 -15.97 18.08
N ALA A 24 -7.42 -14.75 18.58
CA ALA A 24 -7.99 -13.67 17.77
C ALA A 24 -7.03 -12.48 17.65
N GLN A 25 -5.96 -12.64 16.86
CA GLN A 25 -5.16 -11.50 16.40
C GLN A 25 -5.80 -10.88 15.16
N SER A 26 -5.97 -9.56 15.15
CA SER A 26 -6.45 -8.81 13.99
C SER A 26 -5.54 -9.06 12.78
N SER A 27 -6.11 -9.41 11.63
CA SER A 27 -5.35 -9.62 10.38
C SER A 27 -4.87 -8.33 9.72
N TRP A 28 -4.69 -7.25 10.48
CA TRP A 28 -4.26 -5.96 9.94
C TRP A 28 -2.81 -6.07 9.51
N LYS A 29 -2.59 -6.09 8.19
CA LYS A 29 -1.25 -6.01 7.61
C LYS A 29 -0.88 -4.52 7.51
N PRO A 30 0.30 -4.11 7.99
CA PRO A 30 0.82 -2.79 7.71
C PRO A 30 0.83 -2.50 6.21
N ASP A 31 0.47 -1.27 5.84
CA ASP A 31 0.59 -0.77 4.48
C ASP A 31 2.05 -0.91 4.01
N ASP A 32 2.26 -1.71 2.95
CA ASP A 32 3.56 -1.96 2.36
C ASP A 32 3.98 -0.90 1.33
N SER A 33 3.10 0.08 1.04
CA SER A 33 3.39 1.20 0.13
C SER A 33 4.50 2.14 0.65
N LYS A 34 4.88 2.02 1.93
CA LYS A 34 5.80 2.93 2.62
C LYS A 34 5.39 4.41 2.47
N GLY A 35 4.08 4.67 2.45
CA GLY A 35 3.52 6.01 2.28
C GLY A 35 3.57 6.53 0.83
N PHE A 36 3.73 5.65 -0.16
CA PHE A 36 3.52 6.01 -1.56
C PHE A 36 2.03 5.84 -1.92
N VAL A 37 1.31 6.95 -1.91
CA VAL A 37 -0.10 6.98 -2.33
C VAL A 37 -0.16 7.09 -3.85
N ALA A 38 -0.79 6.11 -4.49
CA ALA A 38 -1.05 6.13 -5.92
C ALA A 38 -2.50 6.55 -6.20
N HIS A 39 -2.67 7.47 -7.15
CA HIS A 39 -3.97 7.86 -7.71
C HIS A 39 -3.90 7.66 -9.23
N ASP A 40 -4.90 6.99 -9.80
CA ASP A 40 -4.93 6.53 -11.19
C ASP A 40 -3.62 5.85 -11.66
N PRO A 41 -3.19 4.76 -10.99
CA PRO A 41 -1.95 4.10 -11.35
C PRO A 41 -2.04 3.45 -12.74
N VAL A 42 -1.02 3.68 -13.56
CA VAL A 42 -0.75 2.91 -14.78
C VAL A 42 0.66 2.37 -14.75
N MET A 43 0.82 1.14 -15.22
CA MET A 43 2.07 0.39 -15.11
C MET A 43 2.51 -0.14 -16.46
N ILE A 44 3.81 -0.08 -16.72
CA ILE A 44 4.48 -0.77 -17.82
C ILE A 44 5.64 -1.60 -17.28
N LYS A 45 5.96 -2.70 -17.96
CA LYS A 45 7.15 -3.50 -17.68
C LYS A 45 8.14 -3.36 -18.82
N GLN A 46 9.37 -2.99 -18.49
CA GLN A 46 10.51 -3.02 -19.41
C GLN A 46 11.55 -3.97 -18.83
N ASP A 47 11.93 -4.99 -19.60
CA ASP A 47 12.80 -6.09 -19.16
C ASP A 47 12.31 -6.75 -17.85
N SER A 48 13.06 -6.58 -16.77
CA SER A 48 12.76 -7.12 -15.42
C SER A 48 12.24 -6.06 -14.44
N ILE A 49 11.95 -4.84 -14.92
CA ILE A 49 11.59 -3.70 -14.09
C ILE A 49 10.16 -3.26 -14.43
N TYR A 50 9.34 -3.12 -13.40
CA TYR A 50 8.02 -2.50 -13.46
C TYR A 50 8.17 -1.00 -13.18
N TYR A 51 7.53 -0.19 -13.99
CA TYR A 51 7.43 1.26 -13.82
C TYR A 51 5.97 1.61 -13.59
N LEU A 52 5.70 2.33 -12.51
CA LEU A 52 4.37 2.79 -12.12
C LEU A 52 4.33 4.31 -12.23
N PHE A 53 3.31 4.80 -12.90
CA PHE A 53 3.02 6.20 -13.14
C PHE A 53 1.69 6.53 -12.48
N THR A 54 1.62 7.69 -11.82
CA THR A 54 0.42 8.11 -11.10
C THR A 54 0.07 9.54 -11.47
N THR A 55 -1.21 9.89 -11.27
CA THR A 55 -1.66 11.29 -11.29
C THR A 55 -0.75 12.17 -10.42
N GLY A 56 -0.47 13.38 -10.90
CA GLY A 56 0.50 14.30 -10.30
C GLY A 56 1.95 14.09 -10.72
N GLY A 57 2.19 13.25 -11.74
CA GLY A 57 3.53 13.01 -12.30
C GLY A 57 4.41 12.11 -11.44
N GLY A 58 3.83 11.45 -10.43
CA GLY A 58 4.53 10.49 -9.60
C GLY A 58 5.04 9.31 -10.44
N MET A 59 6.29 8.94 -10.23
CA MET A 59 6.93 7.82 -10.91
C MET A 59 7.71 6.98 -9.90
N THR A 60 7.55 5.66 -9.97
CA THR A 60 8.29 4.72 -9.15
C THR A 60 8.59 3.45 -9.92
N LYS A 61 9.62 2.71 -9.53
CA LYS A 61 9.98 1.44 -10.15
C LYS A 61 10.10 0.32 -9.13
N SER A 62 9.87 -0.90 -9.58
CA SER A 62 10.00 -2.10 -8.76
C SER A 62 10.52 -3.27 -9.58
N LYS A 63 11.23 -4.21 -8.94
CA LYS A 63 11.57 -5.51 -9.52
C LYS A 63 10.61 -6.62 -9.10
N ASP A 64 9.86 -6.41 -8.01
CA ASP A 64 9.10 -7.45 -7.30
C ASP A 64 7.63 -7.09 -7.04
N LEU A 65 7.18 -5.92 -7.52
CA LEU A 65 5.84 -5.33 -7.31
C LEU A 65 5.51 -4.97 -5.85
N LYS A 66 6.46 -5.09 -4.94
CA LYS A 66 6.28 -4.85 -3.50
C LYS A 66 7.16 -3.70 -3.02
N THR A 67 8.41 -3.71 -3.44
CA THR A 67 9.39 -2.71 -3.10
C THR A 67 9.47 -1.69 -4.23
N TRP A 68 9.17 -0.43 -3.90
CA TRP A 68 9.04 0.65 -4.87
C TRP A 68 10.10 1.73 -4.61
N ASP A 69 10.92 2.02 -5.62
CA ASP A 69 11.92 3.07 -5.63
C ASP A 69 11.41 4.30 -6.39
N ARG A 70 11.25 5.43 -5.69
CA ARG A 70 10.79 6.68 -6.29
C ARG A 70 11.78 7.19 -7.33
N LEU A 71 11.25 7.61 -8.47
CA LEU A 71 12.00 8.20 -9.57
C LEU A 71 11.74 9.71 -9.65
N LYS A 72 12.53 10.41 -10.47
CA LYS A 72 12.27 11.82 -10.79
C LYS A 72 10.89 11.92 -11.46
N PRO A 73 10.00 12.83 -10.99
CA PRO A 73 8.69 13.01 -11.60
C PRO A 73 8.75 13.42 -13.07
N VAL A 74 7.69 13.07 -13.81
CA VAL A 74 7.45 13.62 -15.16
C VAL A 74 7.27 15.15 -15.05
N PRO A 75 7.78 15.96 -16.00
CA PRO A 75 7.57 17.40 -15.98
C PRO A 75 6.08 17.77 -15.87
N SER A 76 5.73 18.56 -14.88
CA SER A 76 4.34 18.96 -14.59
C SER A 76 3.90 20.24 -15.30
N LYS A 77 4.85 20.99 -15.87
CA LYS A 77 4.59 22.14 -16.73
C LYS A 77 4.97 21.77 -18.16
N LEU A 78 3.99 21.87 -19.06
CA LEU A 78 4.16 21.59 -20.48
C LEU A 78 4.12 22.90 -21.24
N GLU A 79 5.23 23.33 -21.83
CA GLU A 79 5.32 24.63 -22.52
C GLU A 79 4.42 24.72 -23.76
N TRP A 80 4.05 23.57 -24.33
CA TRP A 80 3.12 23.51 -25.45
C TRP A 80 1.65 23.65 -25.01
N VAL A 81 1.34 23.52 -23.72
CA VAL A 81 -0.01 23.75 -23.19
C VAL A 81 -0.17 25.24 -22.95
N THR A 82 -0.74 25.90 -23.94
CA THR A 82 -1.00 27.33 -23.97
C THR A 82 -2.42 27.64 -23.47
N ASP A 83 -2.69 28.92 -23.21
CA ASP A 83 -3.99 29.41 -22.67
C ASP A 83 -5.17 29.15 -23.64
N ASP A 84 -4.90 29.09 -24.94
CA ASP A 84 -5.88 28.74 -25.97
C ASP A 84 -6.23 27.24 -25.98
N ILE A 85 -5.36 26.37 -25.45
CA ILE A 85 -5.65 24.93 -25.27
C ILE A 85 -6.37 24.72 -23.94
N ILE A 86 -5.78 25.23 -22.85
CA ILE A 86 -6.32 25.14 -21.49
C ILE A 86 -6.23 26.52 -20.86
N GLN A 87 -7.37 27.22 -20.83
CA GLN A 87 -7.46 28.54 -20.24
C GLN A 87 -7.10 28.49 -18.74
N GLY A 88 -6.18 29.36 -18.33
CA GLY A 88 -5.70 29.45 -16.97
C GLY A 88 -4.82 28.27 -16.55
N TYR A 89 -4.18 27.57 -17.49
CA TYR A 89 -3.22 26.51 -17.16
C TYR A 89 -2.06 27.06 -16.31
N ARG A 90 -1.90 26.49 -15.11
CA ARG A 90 -0.86 26.88 -14.14
C ARG A 90 0.24 25.83 -13.98
N GLY A 91 0.23 24.80 -14.82
CA GLY A 91 0.98 23.57 -14.57
C GLY A 91 0.44 22.80 -13.36
N GLY A 92 1.11 21.71 -13.01
CA GLY A 92 1.01 21.11 -11.68
C GLY A 92 0.61 19.64 -11.65
N TYR A 93 -0.40 19.23 -12.42
CA TYR A 93 -0.89 17.85 -12.35
C TYR A 93 -1.26 17.33 -13.72
N LEU A 94 -0.45 16.40 -14.23
CA LEU A 94 -0.90 15.48 -15.27
C LEU A 94 -1.78 14.44 -14.58
N VAL A 95 -2.95 14.19 -15.14
CA VAL A 95 -3.96 13.28 -14.59
C VAL A 95 -4.13 12.10 -15.53
N LEU A 96 -4.57 10.96 -14.97
CA LEU A 96 -4.96 9.77 -15.74
C LEU A 96 -3.86 9.36 -16.75
N PRO A 97 -2.65 9.05 -16.27
CA PRO A 97 -1.59 8.59 -17.16
C PRO A 97 -2.07 7.36 -17.95
N ILE A 98 -1.72 7.27 -19.23
CA ILE A 98 -1.95 6.10 -20.07
C ILE A 98 -0.61 5.78 -20.76
N ILE A 99 -0.31 4.50 -20.93
CA ILE A 99 0.89 4.03 -21.62
C ILE A 99 0.40 3.08 -22.71
N GLU A 100 0.80 3.36 -23.96
CA GLU A 100 0.51 2.54 -25.15
C GLU A 100 1.73 1.72 -25.56
#